data_AF-F7FA06-F1
#
_entry.id   AF-F7FA06-F1
#
_cell.length_a   1.000
_cell.length_b   1.000
_cell.length_c   1.000
_cell.angle_alpha   90.00
_cell.angle_beta   90.00
_cell.angle_gamma   90.00
#
_symmetry.space_group_name_H-M   'P 1'
#
loop_
_entity.id
_entity.type
_entity.pdbx_description
1 polymer ?
#
loop_
_entity_poly.entity_id
_entity_poly.type
_entity_poly.pdbx_seq_one_letter_code
_entity_poly.pdbx_strand_id
1 'polypeptide(L)'
;MSKSSKLCRKTSCPRSNIFCNLIDRIVKRPSLQFLGQWGYHCYEPRIYRTLAKILRYVDLEGFEVLLTDYITFVEKSGYRFELNFNLEFTEICVNTILYWVFARKGNPDFVELLLKKTKDYVQDRSCNLALIWR
;
A
#
# COMPACT_ATOMS: atom_id res chain seq x y z
N MET A 1 -11.13 17.63 -27.19
CA MET A 1 -9.94 16.85 -27.63
C MET A 1 -9.18 16.41 -26.39
N SER A 2 -9.39 15.18 -25.90
CA SER A 2 -8.69 14.67 -24.73
C SER A 2 -7.28 14.23 -25.12
N LYS A 3 -6.27 14.86 -24.53
CA LYS A 3 -4.89 14.37 -24.62
C LYS A 3 -4.79 13.19 -23.67
N SER A 4 -4.78 11.97 -24.23
CA SER A 4 -4.40 10.77 -23.49
C SER A 4 -2.99 10.96 -22.95
N SER A 5 -2.85 11.13 -21.64
CA SER A 5 -1.55 11.15 -20.97
C SER A 5 -1.00 9.72 -20.90
N LYS A 6 -0.34 9.30 -21.98
CA LYS A 6 0.67 8.24 -21.94
C LYS A 6 1.72 8.64 -20.91
N LEU A 7 1.83 7.91 -19.80
CA LEU A 7 3.09 7.89 -19.05
C LEU A 7 3.31 6.53 -18.37
N CYS A 8 3.61 5.53 -19.19
CA CYS A 8 4.35 4.35 -18.74
C CYS A 8 5.85 4.74 -18.69
N ARG A 9 6.28 5.40 -17.61
CA ARG A 9 7.73 5.55 -17.33
C ARG A 9 8.16 4.40 -16.43
N LYS A 10 8.87 3.44 -17.05
CA LYS A 10 9.64 2.39 -16.35
C LYS A 10 10.70 3.05 -15.46
N THR A 11 10.36 3.29 -14.20
CA THR A 11 11.33 3.11 -13.12
C THR A 11 11.00 1.76 -12.51
N SER A 12 12.00 0.91 -12.29
CA SER A 12 11.79 -0.43 -11.74
C SER A 12 11.52 -0.31 -10.25
N CYS A 13 10.33 -0.70 -9.78
CA CYS A 13 10.26 -1.22 -8.42
C CYS A 13 11.09 -2.50 -8.46
N PRO A 14 11.86 -2.82 -7.42
CA PRO A 14 12.42 -4.16 -7.35
C PRO A 14 11.25 -5.14 -7.52
N ARG A 15 11.38 -6.09 -8.45
CA ARG A 15 10.37 -7.12 -8.77
C ARG A 15 9.92 -7.93 -7.54
N SER A 16 10.63 -7.78 -6.41
CA SER A 16 10.35 -8.38 -5.11
C SER A 16 9.32 -7.63 -4.26
N ASN A 17 9.05 -6.34 -4.48
CA ASN A 17 8.20 -5.56 -3.55
C ASN A 17 6.73 -6.00 -3.61
N ILE A 18 6.18 -6.38 -2.47
CA ILE A 18 4.82 -6.94 -2.34
C ILE A 18 3.75 -5.94 -2.85
N PHE A 19 3.88 -4.66 -2.53
CA PHE A 19 2.89 -3.63 -2.89
C PHE A 19 2.97 -3.27 -4.37
N CYS A 20 4.17 -3.16 -4.94
CA CYS A 20 4.34 -2.98 -6.38
C CYS A 20 3.78 -4.18 -7.17
N ASN A 21 3.89 -5.40 -6.64
CA ASN A 21 3.27 -6.58 -7.26
C ASN A 21 1.75 -6.61 -7.11
N LEU A 22 1.22 -6.15 -5.98
CA LEU A 22 -0.22 -6.07 -5.73
C LEU A 22 -0.90 -5.06 -6.64
N ILE A 23 -0.34 -3.87 -6.78
CA ILE A 23 -0.86 -2.82 -7.65
C ILE A 23 -0.79 -3.24 -9.13
N ASP A 24 0.30 -3.88 -9.56
CA ASP A 24 0.44 -4.42 -10.91
C ASP A 24 -0.66 -5.44 -11.24
N ARG A 25 -1.03 -6.30 -10.29
CA ARG A 25 -2.11 -7.27 -10.46
C ARG A 25 -3.49 -6.63 -10.55
N ILE A 26 -3.68 -5.48 -9.90
CA ILE A 26 -4.92 -4.71 -9.97
C ILE A 26 -4.99 -3.99 -11.31
N VAL A 27 -3.92 -3.29 -11.72
CA VAL A 27 -3.89 -2.44 -12.92
C VAL A 27 -3.82 -3.23 -14.22
N LYS A 28 -3.08 -4.35 -14.28
CA LYS A 28 -2.94 -5.16 -15.52
C LYS A 28 -4.20 -5.96 -15.89
N ARG A 29 -5.27 -5.86 -15.11
CA ARG A 29 -6.47 -6.65 -15.34
C ARG A 29 -7.30 -6.05 -16.48
N PRO A 30 -7.58 -6.80 -17.56
CA PRO A 30 -8.34 -6.29 -18.72
C PRO A 30 -9.72 -5.75 -18.35
N SER A 31 -10.35 -6.31 -17.31
CA SER A 31 -11.66 -5.87 -16.81
C SER A 31 -11.65 -4.50 -16.09
N LEU A 32 -10.47 -3.94 -15.80
CA LEU A 32 -10.28 -2.67 -15.08
C LEU A 32 -9.65 -1.58 -15.99
N GLN A 33 -9.72 -1.75 -17.31
CA GLN A 33 -9.13 -0.82 -18.30
C GLN A 33 -9.65 0.63 -18.21
N PHE A 34 -10.72 0.87 -17.45
CA PHE A 34 -11.26 2.20 -17.17
C PHE A 34 -11.16 2.53 -15.68
N LEU A 35 -9.95 2.64 -15.13
CA LEU A 35 -9.72 3.01 -13.71
C LEU A 35 -10.53 4.25 -13.27
N GLY A 36 -10.81 5.20 -14.18
CA GLY A 36 -11.64 6.37 -13.89
C GLY A 36 -13.16 6.14 -13.76
N GLN A 37 -13.67 4.92 -14.01
CA GLN A 37 -15.09 4.57 -13.88
C GLN A 37 -15.41 3.62 -12.71
N TRP A 38 -14.40 3.04 -12.07
CA TRP A 38 -14.59 2.08 -11.00
C TRP A 38 -14.06 2.66 -9.69
N GLY A 39 -14.94 2.89 -8.72
CA GLY A 39 -14.55 3.31 -7.38
C GLY A 39 -13.71 2.25 -6.65
N TYR A 40 -13.11 2.62 -5.53
CA TYR A 40 -12.20 1.77 -4.75
C TYR A 40 -12.74 0.37 -4.40
N HIS A 41 -14.06 0.22 -4.29
CA HIS A 41 -14.79 -1.04 -4.04
C HIS A 41 -14.41 -2.20 -4.98
N CYS A 42 -13.89 -1.92 -6.17
CA CYS A 42 -13.61 -2.94 -7.18
C CYS A 42 -12.29 -3.66 -6.93
N TYR A 43 -11.37 -3.01 -6.22
CA TYR A 43 -10.04 -3.53 -5.92
C TYR A 43 -9.77 -3.66 -4.42
N GLU A 44 -10.47 -2.91 -3.57
CA GLU A 44 -10.37 -2.95 -2.11
C GLU A 44 -10.48 -4.39 -1.53
N PRO A 45 -11.49 -5.21 -1.87
CA PRO A 45 -11.59 -6.57 -1.33
C PRO A 45 -10.37 -7.45 -1.65
N ARG A 46 -9.65 -7.15 -2.73
CA ARG A 46 -8.46 -7.91 -3.14
C ARG A 46 -7.24 -7.48 -2.38
N ILE A 47 -7.07 -6.17 -2.18
CA ILE A 47 -6.01 -5.61 -1.34
C ILE A 47 -6.17 -6.20 0.06
N TYR A 48 -7.36 -6.06 0.64
CA TYR A 48 -7.68 -6.58 1.95
C TYR A 48 -7.39 -8.09 2.05
N ARG A 49 -7.95 -8.92 1.14
CA ARG A 49 -7.71 -10.38 1.19
C ARG A 49 -6.24 -10.75 1.04
N THR A 50 -5.47 -10.02 0.22
CA THR A 50 -4.05 -10.33 0.01
C THR A 50 -3.24 -10.00 1.25
N LEU A 51 -3.40 -8.78 1.78
CA LEU A 51 -2.70 -8.35 3.00
C LEU A 51 -3.14 -9.17 4.21
N ALA A 52 -4.44 -9.45 4.37
CA ALA A 52 -4.96 -10.29 5.45
C ALA A 52 -4.36 -11.70 5.45
N LYS A 53 -4.10 -12.29 4.26
CA LYS A 53 -3.43 -13.59 4.18
C LYS A 53 -1.98 -13.53 4.64
N ILE A 54 -1.26 -12.47 4.28
CA ILE A 54 0.14 -12.25 4.71
C ILE A 54 0.17 -12.00 6.21
N LEU A 55 -0.55 -10.99 6.68
CA LEU A 55 -0.57 -10.53 8.07
C LEU A 55 -1.04 -11.59 9.06
N ARG A 56 -1.86 -12.55 8.62
CA ARG A 56 -2.30 -13.68 9.45
C ARG A 56 -1.15 -14.58 9.89
N TYR A 57 -0.18 -14.82 9.02
CA TYR A 57 0.88 -15.82 9.24
C TYR A 57 2.27 -15.21 9.37
N VAL A 58 2.38 -13.90 9.20
CA VAL A 58 3.67 -13.21 9.31
C VAL A 58 4.18 -13.22 10.75
N ASP A 59 5.46 -13.51 10.91
CA ASP A 59 6.22 -13.31 12.14
C ASP A 59 6.74 -11.86 12.23
N LEU A 60 7.53 -11.55 13.26
CA LEU A 60 8.08 -10.19 13.45
C LEU A 60 9.02 -9.78 12.33
N GLU A 61 9.92 -10.67 11.90
CA GLU A 61 10.88 -10.40 10.83
C GLU A 61 10.16 -10.18 9.49
N GLY A 62 9.22 -11.05 9.14
CA GLY A 62 8.40 -10.87 7.94
C GLY A 62 7.55 -9.59 7.99
N PHE A 63 7.11 -9.17 9.18
CA PHE A 63 6.37 -7.93 9.34
C PHE A 63 7.28 -6.71 9.15
N GLU A 64 8.52 -6.77 9.62
CA GLU A 64 9.53 -5.75 9.35
C GLU A 64 9.78 -5.59 7.85
N VAL A 65 9.91 -6.71 7.13
CA VAL A 65 10.06 -6.73 5.67
C VAL A 65 8.84 -6.12 5.00
N LEU A 66 7.63 -6.49 5.43
CA LEU A 66 6.38 -5.93 4.90
C LEU A 66 6.30 -4.41 5.08
N LEU A 67 6.65 -3.89 6.26
CA LEU A 67 6.67 -2.44 6.53
C LEU A 67 7.71 -1.73 5.67
N THR A 68 8.90 -2.31 5.54
CA THR A 68 9.98 -1.76 4.70
C THR A 68 9.56 -1.71 3.23
N ASP A 69 8.87 -2.76 2.76
CA ASP A 69 8.29 -2.81 1.42
C ASP A 69 7.20 -1.76 1.23
N TYR A 70 6.35 -1.54 2.23
CA TYR A 70 5.31 -0.53 2.20
C TYR A 70 5.90 0.89 2.11
N ILE A 71 6.87 1.20 2.99
CA ILE A 71 7.56 2.49 3.03
C ILE A 71 8.24 2.76 1.68
N THR A 72 9.03 1.80 1.18
CA THR A 72 9.71 1.90 -0.11
C THR A 72 8.73 2.08 -1.27
N PHE A 73 7.56 1.43 -1.19
CA PHE A 73 6.50 1.60 -2.18
C PHE A 73 5.98 3.03 -2.17
N VAL A 74 5.59 3.57 -1.02
CA VAL A 74 5.01 4.92 -0.92
C VAL A 74 6.00 6.00 -1.36
N GLU A 75 7.27 5.89 -0.96
CA GLU A 75 8.32 6.83 -1.35
C GLU A 75 8.59 6.83 -2.87
N LYS A 76 8.41 5.68 -3.53
CA LYS A 76 8.71 5.51 -4.98
C LYS A 76 7.48 5.56 -5.89
N SER A 77 6.26 5.43 -5.35
CA SER A 77 5.02 5.29 -6.12
C SER A 77 4.42 6.61 -6.60
N GLY A 78 4.86 7.75 -6.03
CA GLY A 78 4.35 9.09 -6.35
C GLY A 78 4.39 9.48 -7.83
N TYR A 79 5.14 8.75 -8.68
CA TYR A 79 5.27 9.03 -10.10
C TYR A 79 4.66 7.98 -11.05
N ARG A 80 4.03 6.90 -10.54
CA ARG A 80 3.65 5.75 -11.39
C ARG A 80 2.18 5.60 -11.72
N PHE A 81 1.29 6.12 -10.90
CA PHE A 81 -0.16 5.95 -11.07
C PHE A 81 -0.89 7.28 -10.86
N GLU A 82 -2.16 7.32 -11.23
CA GLU A 82 -3.03 8.48 -10.95
C GLU A 82 -3.03 8.76 -9.44
N LEU A 83 -2.91 10.05 -9.08
CA LEU A 83 -2.78 10.50 -7.70
C LEU A 83 -3.90 9.96 -6.79
N ASN A 84 -5.15 10.02 -7.27
CA ASN A 84 -6.32 9.57 -6.50
C ASN A 84 -6.27 8.06 -6.23
N PHE A 85 -5.94 7.25 -7.23
CA PHE A 85 -5.80 5.81 -7.06
C PHE A 85 -4.66 5.45 -6.10
N ASN A 86 -3.53 6.16 -6.18
CA ASN A 86 -2.40 5.96 -5.26
C ASN A 86 -2.78 6.27 -3.82
N LEU A 87 -3.55 7.33 -3.58
CA LEU A 87 -4.03 7.70 -2.24
C LEU A 87 -5.00 6.64 -1.69
N GLU A 88 -6.01 6.26 -2.47
CA GLU A 88 -6.98 5.21 -2.08
C GLU A 88 -6.29 3.87 -1.80
N PHE A 89 -5.37 3.45 -2.68
CA PHE A 89 -4.60 2.22 -2.49
C PHE A 89 -3.77 2.25 -1.20
N THR A 90 -3.10 3.36 -0.94
CA THR A 90 -2.27 3.57 0.25
C THR A 90 -3.13 3.50 1.51
N GLU A 91 -4.27 4.18 1.51
CA GLU A 91 -5.21 4.20 2.63
C GLU A 91 -5.75 2.81 2.95
N ILE A 92 -6.19 2.04 1.95
CA ILE A 92 -6.66 0.66 2.16
C ILE A 92 -5.54 -0.23 2.72
N CYS A 93 -4.31 -0.07 2.24
CA CYS A 93 -3.16 -0.82 2.75
C CYS A 93 -2.90 -0.52 4.23
N VAL A 94 -2.83 0.77 4.60
CA VAL A 94 -2.60 1.20 5.98
C VAL A 94 -3.72 0.73 6.89
N ASN A 95 -4.97 0.98 6.53
CA ASN A 95 -6.12 0.57 7.34
C ASN A 95 -6.13 -0.95 7.57
N THR A 96 -5.75 -1.73 6.55
CA THR A 96 -5.63 -3.18 6.70
C THR A 96 -4.49 -3.57 7.65
N ILE A 97 -3.31 -2.94 7.53
CA ILE A 97 -2.17 -3.20 8.41
C ILE A 97 -2.52 -2.86 9.86
N LEU A 98 -3.05 -1.65 10.11
CA LEU A 98 -3.45 -1.18 11.44
C LEU A 98 -4.50 -2.10 12.07
N TYR A 99 -5.56 -2.44 11.32
CA TYR A 99 -6.59 -3.37 11.79
C TYR A 99 -5.98 -4.71 12.22
N TRP A 100 -5.06 -5.27 11.44
CA TRP A 100 -4.44 -6.55 11.78
C TRP A 100 -3.51 -6.46 12.98
N VAL A 101 -2.71 -5.40 13.09
CA VAL A 101 -1.79 -5.19 14.21
C VAL A 101 -2.58 -5.00 15.51
N PHE A 102 -3.52 -4.06 15.53
CA PHE A 102 -4.23 -3.67 16.75
C PHE A 102 -5.39 -4.60 17.11
N ALA A 103 -6.26 -4.96 16.15
CA ALA A 103 -7.49 -5.69 16.43
C ALA A 103 -7.38 -7.22 16.24
N ARG A 104 -6.37 -7.74 15.53
CA ARG A 104 -6.26 -9.19 15.24
C ARG A 104 -5.06 -9.87 15.87
N LYS A 105 -3.88 -9.25 15.88
CA LYS A 105 -2.69 -9.80 16.53
C LYS A 105 -2.66 -9.42 18.01
N GLY A 106 -2.83 -8.14 18.35
CA GLY A 106 -2.80 -7.66 19.73
C GLY A 106 -1.46 -7.92 20.44
N ASN A 107 -0.39 -8.21 19.69
CA ASN A 107 0.95 -8.46 20.23
C ASN A 107 1.70 -7.11 20.30
N PRO A 108 2.24 -6.71 21.47
CA PRO A 108 2.91 -5.43 21.66
C PRO A 108 4.17 -5.28 20.80
N ASP A 109 4.89 -6.35 20.50
CA ASP A 109 6.11 -6.31 19.68
C ASP A 109 5.81 -5.83 18.25
N PHE A 110 4.66 -6.23 17.68
CA PHE A 110 4.22 -5.77 16.37
C PHE A 110 3.87 -4.28 16.39
N VAL A 111 3.26 -3.82 17.48
CA VAL A 111 2.92 -2.41 17.68
C VAL A 111 4.21 -1.60 17.82
N GLU A 112 5.14 -2.03 18.68
CA GLU A 112 6.42 -1.36 18.89
C GLU A 112 7.21 -1.27 17.59
N LEU A 113 7.30 -2.36 16.83
CA LEU A 113 7.99 -2.39 15.54
C LEU A 113 7.35 -1.43 14.52
N LEU A 114 6.01 -1.39 14.46
CA LEU A 114 5.27 -0.45 13.62
C LEU A 114 5.65 0.99 13.98
N LEU A 115 5.51 1.36 15.25
CA LEU A 115 5.81 2.72 15.75
C LEU A 115 7.28 3.09 15.50
N LYS A 116 8.21 2.17 15.77
CA LYS A 116 9.65 2.39 15.56
C LYS A 116 9.99 2.66 14.10
N LYS A 117 9.36 1.95 13.16
CA LYS A 117 9.60 2.12 11.72
C LYS A 117 8.95 3.37 11.16
N THR A 118 7.88 3.86 11.79
CA THR A 118 7.08 4.96 11.22
C THR A 118 7.20 6.28 11.96
N LYS A 119 7.92 6.33 13.09
CA LYS A 119 8.05 7.51 13.98
C LYS A 119 8.49 8.78 13.24
N ASP A 120 9.35 8.65 12.24
CA ASP A 120 9.93 9.81 11.55
C ASP A 120 8.90 10.45 10.59
N TYR A 121 7.85 9.72 10.21
CA TYR A 121 6.76 10.21 9.38
C TYR A 121 5.63 10.90 10.17
N VAL A 122 5.69 10.91 11.51
CA VAL A 122 4.71 11.62 12.37
C VAL A 122 4.66 13.11 12.06
N GLN A 123 5.83 13.70 11.77
CA GLN A 123 5.95 15.14 11.56
C GLN A 123 5.64 15.57 10.13
N ASP A 124 5.67 14.65 9.17
CA ASP A 124 5.39 14.93 7.76
C ASP A 124 3.94 14.60 7.41
N ARG A 125 3.02 15.51 7.73
CA ARG A 125 1.59 15.39 7.40
C ARG A 125 1.28 15.37 5.90
N SER A 126 2.25 15.72 5.05
CA SER A 126 2.11 15.67 3.59
C SER A 126 2.48 14.30 3.01
N CYS A 127 3.17 13.48 3.81
CA CYS A 127 3.54 12.14 3.41
C CYS A 127 2.38 11.17 3.61
N ASN A 128 2.11 10.37 2.58
CA ASN A 128 1.16 9.26 2.63
C ASN A 128 1.49 8.23 3.74
N LEU A 129 2.73 8.21 4.24
CA LEU A 129 3.14 7.40 5.38
C LEU A 129 2.65 7.94 6.72
N ALA A 130 2.27 9.22 6.81
CA ALA A 130 1.63 9.78 7.99
C ALA A 130 0.21 9.22 8.23
N LEU A 131 -0.39 8.53 7.25
CA LEU A 131 -1.67 7.85 7.43
C LEU A 131 -1.62 6.78 8.53
N ILE A 132 -0.44 6.24 8.84
CA ILE A 132 -0.26 5.29 9.96
C ILE A 132 -0.50 5.97 11.33
N TRP A 133 -0.43 7.30 11.39
CA TRP A 133 -0.52 8.10 12.61
C TRP A 133 -1.79 8.98 12.69
N ARG A 134 -2.73 8.83 11.75
CA ARG A 134 -4.05 9.46 11.82
C ARG A 134 -5.01 8.60 12.62
#